data_AF-A0A7Y5UZU9-F1
#
_entry.id   AF-A0A7Y5UZU9-F1
#
_cell.length_a   1.000
_cell.length_b   1.000
_cell.length_c   1.000
_cell.angle_alpha   90.00
_cell.angle_beta   90.00
_cell.angle_gamma   90.00
#
_symmetry.space_group_name_H-M   'P 1'
#
loop_
_entity.id
_entity.type
_entity.pdbx_description
1 polymer ?
#
loop_
_entity_poly.entity_id
_entity_poly.type
_entity_poly.pdbx_seq_one_letter_code
_entity_poly.pdbx_strand_id
1 'polypeptide(L)'
;MSQTANETPRSTRSRYERPRRPFSILGMILGLILGIGGTLAYTWLLAPVEAVDITPWQMDSEGRAAFTAAVALAYAQDGDLPRAVERLVSLRFPGDPIQGVADVACQLASTGYVNSSSGLQAVRAMMHLYQLQGRSGCADQLIPAGGGPIAGVVELDLPTPTITLTPPPSKTPTPSAGQATPTPLVIIVPTSPPQNDFVLVGVTTACSLERPGVIVVEVYEANGATGIPGMEVRARWNGGESRFFTGLKPGRGAAYSDFQMDSGIDYLIDLPGRADPIQQPLSAVPCTTPNGDRSVISYRVVFRQAA
;
A
#
# COMPACT_ATOMS: atom_id res chain seq x y z
N MET A 1 88.13 -64.71 -29.55
CA MET A 1 87.71 -65.33 -28.27
C MET A 1 87.23 -64.23 -27.36
N SER A 2 86.02 -64.42 -26.87
CA SER A 2 85.11 -63.46 -26.24
C SER A 2 85.57 -63.03 -24.84
N GLN A 3 85.32 -61.76 -24.47
CA GLN A 3 84.62 -61.43 -23.22
C GLN A 3 84.30 -59.93 -23.13
N THR A 4 83.01 -59.67 -23.32
CA THR A 4 82.24 -58.54 -22.80
C THR A 4 82.19 -58.56 -21.28
N ALA A 5 82.32 -57.41 -20.61
CA ALA A 5 81.65 -57.16 -19.33
C ALA A 5 81.60 -55.65 -19.09
N ASN A 6 80.49 -55.07 -19.53
CA ASN A 6 80.12 -53.68 -19.36
C ASN A 6 79.18 -53.56 -18.14
N GLU A 7 79.29 -52.41 -17.48
CA GLU A 7 78.29 -51.78 -16.59
C GLU A 7 77.70 -52.56 -15.40
N THR A 8 78.02 -52.06 -14.20
CA THR A 8 77.07 -52.03 -13.09
C THR A 8 77.01 -50.63 -12.49
N PRO A 9 75.81 -50.02 -12.48
CA PRO A 9 75.36 -49.33 -11.29
C PRO A 9 74.06 -49.91 -10.75
N ARG A 10 73.99 -49.91 -9.42
CA ARG A 10 72.95 -50.49 -8.56
C ARG A 10 71.54 -50.05 -8.95
N SER A 11 70.64 -51.02 -9.15
CA SER A 11 69.20 -50.76 -9.17
C SER A 11 68.68 -50.55 -7.74
N THR A 12 68.44 -49.30 -7.38
CA THR A 12 67.71 -48.97 -6.15
C THR A 12 66.24 -49.29 -6.35
N ARG A 13 65.77 -50.42 -5.80
CA ARG A 13 64.34 -50.77 -5.73
C ARG A 13 63.57 -49.61 -5.08
N SER A 14 62.69 -48.95 -5.84
CA SER A 14 61.72 -48.00 -5.29
C SER A 14 60.73 -48.78 -4.42
N ARG A 15 60.65 -48.36 -3.16
CA ARG A 15 59.79 -48.93 -2.13
C ARG A 15 58.46 -48.15 -2.14
N TYR A 16 57.35 -48.90 -2.26
CA TYR A 16 55.99 -48.51 -1.88
C TYR A 16 55.37 -47.27 -2.56
N GLU A 17 54.79 -47.45 -3.74
CA GLU A 17 53.58 -46.69 -4.12
C GLU A 17 52.37 -47.35 -3.47
N ARG A 18 52.03 -46.88 -2.26
CA ARG A 18 50.78 -47.22 -1.57
C ARG A 18 49.69 -46.35 -2.22
N PRO A 19 48.68 -46.91 -2.91
CA PRO A 19 47.62 -46.09 -3.47
C PRO A 19 46.81 -45.51 -2.31
N ARG A 20 47.04 -44.23 -2.02
CA ARG A 20 46.14 -43.43 -1.17
C ARG A 20 44.86 -43.28 -1.97
N ARG A 21 43.81 -44.04 -1.62
CA ARG A 21 42.43 -43.67 -1.95
C ARG A 21 41.86 -42.95 -0.73
N PRO A 22 42.04 -41.62 -0.59
CA PRO A 22 41.56 -40.91 0.60
C PRO A 22 40.03 -40.73 0.61
N PHE A 23 39.31 -41.13 -0.44
CA PHE A 23 37.86 -40.95 -0.54
C PHE A 23 37.17 -42.24 -0.97
N SER A 24 36.31 -42.76 -0.08
CA SER A 24 35.37 -43.83 -0.42
C SER A 24 34.32 -43.24 -1.37
N ILE A 25 34.29 -43.71 -2.62
CA ILE A 25 33.33 -43.27 -3.65
C ILE A 25 31.88 -43.39 -3.14
N LEU A 26 31.60 -44.41 -2.33
CA LEU A 26 30.30 -44.60 -1.69
C LEU A 26 29.94 -43.45 -0.74
N GLY A 27 30.91 -42.97 0.05
CA GLY A 27 30.72 -41.84 0.96
C GLY A 27 30.47 -40.53 0.21
N MET A 28 31.13 -40.34 -0.94
CA MET A 28 30.88 -39.21 -1.82
C MET A 28 29.45 -39.23 -2.39
N ILE A 29 28.98 -40.39 -2.86
CA ILE A 29 27.62 -40.52 -3.41
C ILE A 29 26.55 -40.27 -2.33
N LEU A 30 26.73 -40.83 -1.13
CA LEU A 30 25.83 -40.59 0.00
C LEU A 30 25.78 -39.13 0.42
N GLY A 31 26.94 -38.46 0.50
CA GLY A 31 27.02 -37.03 0.79
C GLY A 31 26.32 -36.17 -0.26
N LEU A 32 26.46 -36.52 -1.55
CA LEU A 32 25.79 -35.83 -2.65
C LEU A 32 24.26 -35.96 -2.55
N ILE A 33 23.76 -37.17 -2.32
CA ILE A 33 22.31 -37.42 -2.21
C ILE A 33 21.73 -36.66 -1.02
N LEU A 34 22.40 -36.69 0.13
CA LEU A 34 21.96 -35.96 1.33
C LEU A 34 22.04 -34.45 1.14
N GLY A 35 23.07 -33.94 0.47
CA GLY A 35 23.21 -32.52 0.15
C GLY A 35 22.11 -32.03 -0.80
N ILE A 36 21.92 -32.71 -1.93
CA ILE A 36 20.90 -32.34 -2.91
C ILE A 36 19.51 -32.48 -2.29
N GLY A 37 19.21 -33.61 -1.65
CA GLY A 37 17.91 -33.84 -1.00
C GLY A 37 17.64 -32.82 0.11
N GLY A 38 18.65 -32.52 0.93
CA GLY A 38 18.54 -31.53 2.01
C GLY A 38 18.28 -30.12 1.51
N THR A 39 19.04 -29.67 0.49
CA THR A 39 18.83 -28.34 -0.11
C THR A 39 17.48 -28.23 -0.82
N LEU A 40 17.04 -29.27 -1.54
CA LEU A 40 15.73 -29.27 -2.22
C LEU A 40 14.59 -29.18 -1.21
N ALA A 41 14.64 -30.00 -0.16
CA ALA A 41 13.67 -29.95 0.93
C ALA A 41 13.66 -28.58 1.62
N TYR A 42 14.84 -27.99 1.86
CA TYR A 42 14.95 -26.65 2.43
C TYR A 42 14.27 -25.59 1.55
N THR A 43 14.57 -25.58 0.24
CA THR A 43 14.00 -24.60 -0.69
C THR A 43 12.48 -24.71 -0.85
N TRP A 44 11.88 -25.88 -0.63
CA TRP A 44 10.44 -26.07 -0.83
C TRP A 44 9.63 -25.93 0.47
N LEU A 45 10.16 -26.39 1.61
CA LEU A 45 9.46 -26.32 2.89
C LEU A 45 9.68 -25.02 3.66
N LEU A 46 10.89 -24.44 3.59
CA LEU A 46 11.27 -23.31 4.44
C LEU A 46 11.27 -21.97 3.70
N ALA A 47 11.48 -21.97 2.39
CA ALA A 47 11.58 -20.73 1.60
C ALA A 47 11.03 -20.93 0.18
N PRO A 48 9.70 -21.14 0.02
CA PRO A 48 9.10 -21.23 -1.29
C PRO A 48 9.47 -20.00 -2.13
N VAL A 49 9.79 -20.22 -3.41
CA VAL A 49 10.19 -19.14 -4.31
C VAL A 49 8.99 -18.25 -4.58
N GLU A 50 9.01 -17.04 -4.03
CA GLU A 50 8.05 -16.00 -4.40
C GLU A 50 8.57 -15.25 -5.62
N ALA A 51 7.70 -15.08 -6.62
CA ALA A 51 8.05 -14.34 -7.83
C ALA A 51 8.03 -12.83 -7.54
N VAL A 52 9.18 -12.31 -7.10
CA VAL A 52 9.47 -10.88 -7.10
C VAL A 52 9.68 -10.43 -8.55
N ASP A 53 9.12 -9.28 -8.90
CA ASP A 53 9.17 -8.67 -10.25
C ASP A 53 8.31 -9.33 -11.34
N ILE A 54 7.09 -9.75 -10.98
CA ILE A 54 6.07 -10.12 -11.98
C ILE A 54 5.34 -8.88 -12.50
N THR A 55 5.09 -8.87 -13.80
CA THR A 55 4.23 -7.86 -14.43
C THR A 55 2.75 -8.16 -14.19
N PRO A 56 1.83 -7.17 -14.22
CA PRO A 56 0.43 -7.38 -13.86
C PRO A 56 -0.28 -8.49 -14.66
N TRP A 57 0.07 -8.69 -15.93
CA TRP A 57 -0.48 -9.77 -16.76
C TRP A 57 0.08 -11.17 -16.44
N GLN A 58 1.20 -11.27 -15.71
CA GLN A 58 1.78 -12.56 -15.30
C GLN A 58 1.22 -13.06 -13.97
N MET A 59 0.47 -12.22 -13.24
CA MET A 59 -0.21 -12.62 -12.01
C MET A 59 -1.19 -13.76 -12.26
N ASP A 60 -1.33 -14.62 -11.26
CA ASP A 60 -2.39 -15.62 -11.18
C ASP A 60 -3.77 -14.95 -11.03
N SER A 61 -4.84 -15.73 -11.08
CA SER A 61 -6.20 -15.19 -11.04
C SER A 61 -6.51 -14.41 -9.76
N GLU A 62 -5.94 -14.83 -8.62
CA GLU A 62 -6.17 -14.18 -7.34
C GLU A 62 -5.42 -12.84 -7.25
N GLY A 63 -4.13 -12.82 -7.65
CA GLY A 63 -3.36 -11.59 -7.74
C GLY A 63 -3.95 -10.57 -8.72
N ARG A 64 -4.47 -11.04 -9.87
CA ARG A 64 -5.19 -10.17 -10.82
C ARG A 64 -6.46 -9.57 -10.21
N ALA A 65 -7.23 -10.36 -9.46
CA ALA A 65 -8.43 -9.87 -8.78
C ALA A 65 -8.09 -8.81 -7.72
N ALA A 66 -7.03 -9.07 -6.92
CA ALA A 66 -6.54 -8.12 -5.91
C ALA A 66 -6.03 -6.82 -6.54
N PHE A 67 -5.28 -6.91 -7.65
CA PHE A 67 -4.82 -5.73 -8.39
C PHE A 67 -6.00 -4.93 -8.96
N THR A 68 -7.00 -5.62 -9.54
CA THR A 68 -8.22 -4.99 -10.07
C THR A 68 -8.98 -4.23 -8.97
N ALA A 69 -9.14 -4.85 -7.81
CA ALA A 69 -9.73 -4.23 -6.62
C ALA A 69 -8.95 -2.97 -6.18
N ALA A 70 -7.61 -3.05 -6.14
CA ALA A 70 -6.77 -1.91 -5.78
C ALA A 70 -6.89 -0.76 -6.78
N VAL A 71 -6.97 -1.03 -8.08
CA VAL A 71 -7.20 -0.01 -9.11
C VAL A 71 -8.56 0.67 -8.93
N ALA A 72 -9.61 -0.10 -8.69
CA ALA A 72 -10.95 0.46 -8.48
C ALA A 72 -11.05 1.29 -7.18
N LEU A 73 -10.40 0.86 -6.10
CA LEU A 73 -10.30 1.63 -4.86
C LEU A 73 -9.51 2.92 -5.05
N ALA A 74 -8.41 2.90 -5.78
CA ALA A 74 -7.65 4.11 -6.11
C ALA A 74 -8.50 5.09 -6.92
N TYR A 75 -9.20 4.59 -7.95
CA TYR A 75 -10.15 5.39 -8.74
C TYR A 75 -11.26 6.00 -7.89
N ALA A 76 -11.79 5.26 -6.92
CA ALA A 76 -12.81 5.79 -6.01
C ALA A 76 -12.31 6.95 -5.14
N GLN A 77 -10.99 7.10 -4.96
CA GLN A 77 -10.39 8.21 -4.21
C GLN A 77 -9.99 9.39 -5.10
N ASP A 78 -9.37 9.12 -6.27
CA ASP A 78 -8.81 10.16 -7.13
C ASP A 78 -9.72 10.57 -8.31
N GLY A 79 -10.67 9.73 -8.71
CA GLY A 79 -11.52 9.94 -9.88
C GLY A 79 -10.77 9.90 -11.21
N ASP A 80 -9.51 9.46 -11.25
CA ASP A 80 -8.66 9.47 -12.44
C ASP A 80 -8.93 8.24 -13.32
N LEU A 81 -9.98 8.35 -14.14
CA LEU A 81 -10.39 7.29 -15.06
C LEU A 81 -9.29 6.93 -16.08
N PRO A 82 -8.61 7.88 -16.74
CA PRO A 82 -7.52 7.55 -17.66
C PRO A 82 -6.44 6.66 -17.02
N ARG A 83 -6.00 7.01 -15.81
CA ARG A 83 -4.99 6.25 -15.07
C ARG A 83 -5.50 4.89 -14.63
N ALA A 84 -6.77 4.79 -14.22
CA ALA A 84 -7.39 3.52 -13.88
C ALA A 84 -7.44 2.57 -15.09
N VAL A 85 -7.88 3.08 -16.24
CA VAL A 85 -7.94 2.31 -17.49
C VAL A 85 -6.56 1.85 -17.94
N GLU A 86 -5.54 2.71 -17.90
CA GLU A 86 -4.16 2.34 -18.22
C GLU A 86 -3.68 1.13 -17.39
N ARG A 87 -3.95 1.17 -16.08
CA ARG A 87 -3.64 0.06 -15.17
C ARG A 87 -4.44 -1.20 -15.49
N LEU A 88 -5.73 -1.09 -15.80
CA LEU A 88 -6.57 -2.24 -16.17
C LEU A 88 -6.15 -2.87 -17.50
N VAL A 89 -5.76 -2.07 -18.48
CA VAL A 89 -5.24 -2.57 -19.78
C VAL A 89 -3.95 -3.37 -19.58
N SER A 90 -3.13 -3.01 -18.58
CA SER A 90 -1.91 -3.77 -18.24
C SER A 90 -2.20 -5.22 -17.82
N LEU A 91 -3.40 -5.53 -17.30
CA LEU A 91 -3.80 -6.89 -16.96
C LEU A 91 -4.12 -7.75 -18.20
N ARG A 92 -4.36 -7.13 -19.36
CA ARG A 92 -4.74 -7.79 -20.62
C ARG A 92 -5.93 -8.73 -20.45
N PHE A 93 -7.05 -8.20 -19.94
CA PHE A 93 -8.31 -8.93 -19.91
C PHE A 93 -8.68 -9.43 -21.32
N PRO A 94 -9.32 -10.61 -21.43
CA PRO A 94 -9.92 -11.03 -22.68
C PRO A 94 -11.15 -10.14 -22.96
N GLY A 95 -11.00 -9.15 -23.85
CA GLY A 95 -12.09 -8.26 -24.25
C GLY A 95 -11.99 -6.85 -23.64
N ASP A 96 -13.14 -6.28 -23.24
CA ASP A 96 -13.19 -4.95 -22.65
C ASP A 96 -12.66 -4.98 -21.20
N PRO A 97 -11.63 -4.19 -20.85
CA PRO A 97 -11.11 -4.12 -19.49
C PRO A 97 -12.17 -3.74 -18.45
N ILE A 98 -13.14 -2.88 -18.80
CA ILE A 98 -14.18 -2.45 -17.85
C ILE A 98 -15.18 -3.59 -17.59
N GLN A 99 -15.50 -4.39 -18.61
CA GLN A 99 -16.29 -5.60 -18.40
C GLN A 99 -15.53 -6.63 -17.56
N GLY A 100 -14.21 -6.74 -17.76
CA GLY A 100 -13.35 -7.58 -16.91
C GLY A 100 -13.41 -7.18 -15.43
N VAL A 101 -13.54 -5.89 -15.11
CA VAL A 101 -13.77 -5.43 -13.72
C VAL A 101 -15.12 -5.93 -13.19
N ALA A 102 -16.18 -5.88 -13.99
CA ALA A 102 -17.50 -6.38 -13.60
C ALA A 102 -17.49 -7.89 -13.33
N ASP A 103 -16.73 -8.65 -14.13
CA ASP A 103 -16.56 -10.09 -13.96
C ASP A 103 -15.77 -10.43 -12.69
N VAL A 104 -14.69 -9.69 -12.40
CA VAL A 104 -13.92 -9.83 -11.15
C VAL A 104 -14.76 -9.44 -9.93
N ALA A 105 -15.53 -8.35 -10.01
CA ALA A 105 -16.45 -7.93 -8.96
C ALA A 105 -17.48 -9.02 -8.67
N CYS A 106 -18.02 -9.65 -9.71
CA CYS A 106 -18.94 -10.78 -9.62
C CYS A 106 -18.29 -11.99 -8.92
N GLN A 107 -17.09 -12.39 -9.34
CA GLN A 107 -16.33 -13.47 -8.71
C GLN A 107 -16.12 -13.18 -7.22
N LEU A 108 -15.63 -11.99 -6.86
CA LEU A 108 -15.37 -11.63 -5.47
C LEU A 108 -16.65 -11.54 -4.64
N ALA A 109 -17.75 -11.01 -5.20
CA ALA A 109 -19.05 -10.94 -4.54
C ALA A 109 -19.65 -12.32 -4.23
N SER A 110 -19.33 -13.33 -5.04
CA SER A 110 -19.79 -14.71 -4.85
C SER A 110 -18.97 -15.50 -3.80
N THR A 111 -17.85 -14.94 -3.32
CA THR A 111 -16.94 -15.60 -2.37
C THR A 111 -17.00 -14.95 -0.99
N GLY A 112 -16.30 -15.51 -0.01
CA GLY A 112 -16.18 -14.93 1.33
C GLY A 112 -15.42 -13.58 1.39
N TYR A 113 -14.93 -13.06 0.27
CA TYR A 113 -14.19 -11.79 0.19
C TYR A 113 -15.00 -10.61 0.74
N VAL A 114 -16.30 -10.55 0.43
CA VAL A 114 -17.21 -9.48 0.87
C VAL A 114 -17.62 -9.55 2.34
N ASN A 115 -17.22 -10.60 3.07
CA ASN A 115 -17.47 -10.71 4.51
C ASN A 115 -16.63 -9.73 5.34
N SER A 116 -15.58 -9.16 4.74
CA SER A 116 -14.76 -8.10 5.33
C SER A 116 -15.26 -6.72 4.89
N SER A 117 -15.14 -5.71 5.74
CA SER A 117 -15.48 -4.32 5.40
C SER A 117 -14.65 -3.81 4.21
N SER A 118 -13.36 -4.12 4.19
CA SER A 118 -12.44 -3.79 3.10
C SER A 118 -12.80 -4.47 1.78
N GLY A 119 -13.16 -5.76 1.82
CA GLY A 119 -13.57 -6.50 0.63
C GLY A 119 -14.90 -6.01 0.08
N LEU A 120 -15.87 -5.74 0.95
CA LEU A 120 -17.14 -5.13 0.55
C LEU A 120 -16.95 -3.75 -0.09
N GLN A 121 -16.06 -2.92 0.48
CA GLN A 121 -15.72 -1.61 -0.08
C GLN A 121 -15.03 -1.73 -1.44
N ALA A 122 -14.11 -2.68 -1.59
CA ALA A 122 -13.43 -2.94 -2.85
C ALA A 122 -14.42 -3.34 -3.96
N VAL A 123 -15.35 -4.26 -3.67
CA VAL A 123 -16.36 -4.65 -4.66
C VAL A 123 -17.29 -3.50 -5.00
N ARG A 124 -17.71 -2.67 -4.02
CA ARG A 124 -18.50 -1.46 -4.29
C ARG A 124 -17.76 -0.44 -5.15
N ALA A 125 -16.45 -0.26 -4.95
CA ALA A 125 -15.63 0.60 -5.80
C ALA A 125 -15.56 0.07 -7.24
N MET A 126 -15.43 -1.25 -7.41
CA MET A 126 -15.50 -1.89 -8.73
C MET A 126 -16.87 -1.69 -9.38
N MET A 127 -17.96 -1.88 -8.62
CA MET A 127 -19.33 -1.61 -9.07
C MET A 127 -19.49 -0.18 -9.58
N HIS A 128 -19.05 0.79 -8.79
CA HIS A 128 -19.11 2.19 -9.18
C HIS A 128 -18.32 2.47 -10.46
N LEU A 129 -17.11 1.93 -10.58
CA LEU A 129 -16.24 2.13 -11.74
C LEU A 129 -16.92 1.65 -13.04
N TYR A 130 -17.44 0.42 -13.07
CA TYR A 130 -18.03 -0.11 -14.31
C TYR A 130 -19.42 0.48 -14.61
N GLN A 131 -20.21 0.83 -13.59
CA GLN A 131 -21.54 1.44 -13.77
C GLN A 131 -21.45 2.82 -14.41
N LEU A 132 -20.45 3.62 -14.01
CA LEU A 132 -20.20 4.93 -14.63
C LEU A 132 -19.84 4.84 -16.11
N GLN A 133 -19.32 3.69 -16.56
CA GLN A 133 -19.04 3.41 -17.96
C GLN A 133 -20.21 2.74 -18.70
N GLY A 134 -21.39 2.64 -18.06
CA GLY A 134 -22.57 2.02 -18.64
C GLY A 134 -22.48 0.49 -18.75
N ARG A 135 -21.62 -0.15 -17.97
CA ARG A 135 -21.54 -1.62 -17.86
C ARG A 135 -22.34 -2.10 -16.64
N SER A 136 -22.65 -3.39 -16.62
CA SER A 136 -23.34 -4.06 -15.51
C SER A 136 -22.74 -5.43 -15.26
N GLY A 137 -22.81 -5.91 -14.02
CA GLY A 137 -22.25 -7.21 -13.61
C GLY A 137 -23.15 -7.92 -12.61
N CYS A 138 -22.86 -9.21 -12.34
CA CYS A 138 -23.67 -9.96 -11.38
C CYS A 138 -23.56 -9.41 -9.93
N ALA A 139 -22.46 -8.70 -9.62
CA ALA A 139 -22.26 -8.05 -8.33
C ALA A 139 -23.38 -7.02 -8.01
N ASP A 140 -24.02 -6.43 -9.02
CA ASP A 140 -25.15 -5.50 -8.86
C ASP A 140 -26.36 -6.12 -8.16
N GLN A 141 -26.52 -7.44 -8.29
CA GLN A 141 -27.62 -8.19 -7.68
C GLN A 141 -27.22 -8.83 -6.35
N LEU A 142 -25.94 -9.19 -6.22
CA LEU A 142 -25.42 -9.89 -5.04
C LEU A 142 -25.12 -8.94 -3.89
N ILE A 143 -24.71 -7.71 -4.19
CA ILE A 143 -24.43 -6.69 -3.18
C ILE A 143 -25.53 -5.64 -3.27
N PRO A 144 -26.41 -5.52 -2.27
CA PRO A 144 -27.38 -4.44 -2.24
C PRO A 144 -26.62 -3.12 -2.30
N ALA A 145 -27.00 -2.25 -3.23
CA ALA A 145 -26.55 -0.87 -3.26
C ALA A 145 -26.79 -0.32 -1.85
N GLY A 146 -25.69 -0.06 -1.13
CA GLY A 146 -25.73 0.50 0.21
C GLY A 146 -26.19 1.94 0.14
N GLY A 147 -27.46 2.17 -0.19
CA GLY A 147 -28.17 3.37 0.15
C GLY A 147 -28.44 3.33 1.64
N GLY A 148 -27.48 3.78 2.44
CA GLY A 148 -27.89 4.48 3.65
C GLY A 148 -28.76 5.66 3.20
N PRO A 149 -29.95 5.88 3.79
CA PRO A 149 -30.69 7.09 3.49
C PRO A 149 -29.74 8.27 3.72
N ILE A 150 -29.63 9.11 2.70
CA ILE A 150 -29.17 10.48 2.84
C ILE A 150 -30.01 11.03 3.99
N ALA A 151 -29.42 11.17 5.17
CA ALA A 151 -30.07 11.82 6.29
C ALA A 151 -30.60 13.15 5.75
N GLY A 152 -31.90 13.36 5.92
CA GLY A 152 -32.75 14.35 5.26
C GLY A 152 -32.01 15.43 4.47
N VAL A 153 -32.30 15.49 3.16
CA VAL A 153 -32.24 16.75 2.44
C VAL A 153 -33.16 17.70 3.20
N VAL A 154 -32.58 18.51 4.09
CA VAL A 154 -33.19 19.76 4.52
C VAL A 154 -33.08 20.65 3.31
N GLU A 155 -34.15 20.66 2.52
CA GLU A 155 -34.35 21.62 1.45
C GLU A 155 -34.42 23.00 2.12
N LEU A 156 -33.28 23.70 2.13
CA LEU A 156 -33.23 25.09 2.55
C LEU A 156 -33.72 25.92 1.37
N ASP A 157 -34.97 26.34 1.45
CA ASP A 157 -35.63 27.26 0.53
C ASP A 157 -34.89 28.62 0.59
N LEU A 158 -33.86 28.78 -0.24
CA LEU A 158 -33.17 30.05 -0.42
C LEU A 158 -33.94 30.85 -1.48
N PRO A 159 -34.33 32.12 -1.23
CA PRO A 159 -35.09 32.89 -2.19
C PRO A 159 -34.31 33.00 -3.51
N THR A 160 -34.85 32.37 -4.54
CA THR A 160 -34.37 32.46 -5.91
C THR A 160 -34.50 33.91 -6.37
N PRO A 161 -33.43 34.58 -6.85
CA PRO A 161 -33.60 35.87 -7.50
C PRO A 161 -34.43 35.67 -8.77
N THR A 162 -35.62 36.26 -8.78
CA THR A 162 -36.50 36.29 -9.95
C THR A 162 -35.78 37.00 -11.09
N ILE A 163 -35.37 36.26 -12.12
CA ILE A 163 -34.87 36.86 -13.36
C ILE A 163 -36.08 37.50 -14.04
N THR A 164 -36.11 38.83 -14.03
CA THR A 164 -37.11 39.61 -14.76
C THR A 164 -36.80 39.50 -16.25
N LEU A 165 -37.73 38.92 -17.02
CA LEU A 165 -37.61 38.78 -18.47
C LEU A 165 -37.73 40.15 -19.16
N THR A 166 -36.66 40.61 -19.79
CA THR A 166 -36.63 41.76 -20.70
C THR A 166 -37.39 41.42 -22.00
N PRO A 167 -38.17 42.34 -22.59
CA PRO A 167 -39.04 42.05 -23.75
C PRO A 167 -38.26 41.67 -25.02
N PRO A 168 -38.92 41.01 -25.99
CA PRO A 168 -38.26 40.40 -27.14
C PRO A 168 -37.69 41.46 -28.10
N PRO A 169 -36.45 41.29 -28.60
CA PRO A 169 -35.91 42.14 -29.65
C PRO A 169 -36.60 41.89 -31.00
N SER A 170 -37.00 42.99 -31.63
CA SER A 170 -37.47 43.06 -33.02
C SER A 170 -36.33 42.75 -34.01
N LYS A 171 -36.71 42.29 -35.21
CA LYS A 171 -35.83 41.75 -36.27
C LYS A 171 -34.83 42.76 -36.86
N THR A 172 -33.75 42.19 -37.44
CA THR A 172 -32.91 42.68 -38.58
C THR A 172 -31.58 43.38 -38.18
N PRO A 173 -30.46 43.28 -38.94
CA PRO A 173 -29.85 42.19 -39.73
C PRO A 173 -28.42 41.82 -39.25
N THR A 174 -27.86 40.74 -39.80
CA THR A 174 -26.46 40.27 -39.66
C THR A 174 -25.40 41.31 -40.07
N PRO A 175 -24.29 41.45 -39.31
CA PRO A 175 -22.98 41.46 -39.96
C PRO A 175 -21.86 40.71 -39.20
N SER A 176 -20.99 40.12 -40.03
CA SER A 176 -19.55 39.86 -39.90
C SER A 176 -18.95 39.05 -38.75
N ALA A 177 -18.20 38.01 -39.15
CA ALA A 177 -17.28 37.24 -38.32
C ALA A 177 -16.14 38.11 -37.76
N GLY A 178 -15.84 37.93 -36.46
CA GLY A 178 -14.72 38.58 -35.79
C GLY A 178 -14.42 37.97 -34.42
N GLN A 179 -13.27 37.30 -34.34
CA GLN A 179 -12.46 36.93 -33.17
C GLN A 179 -13.08 36.21 -31.97
N ALA A 180 -12.65 34.95 -31.78
CA ALA A 180 -12.81 34.19 -30.56
C ALA A 180 -12.17 34.92 -29.36
N THR A 181 -12.98 35.16 -28.34
CA THR A 181 -12.53 35.62 -27.02
C THR A 181 -12.21 34.37 -26.18
N PRO A 182 -11.07 34.30 -25.46
CA PRO A 182 -10.77 33.15 -24.61
C PRO A 182 -11.76 33.09 -23.44
N THR A 183 -12.58 32.04 -23.43
CA THR A 183 -13.45 31.67 -22.30
C THR A 183 -12.57 31.43 -21.06
N PRO A 184 -12.87 32.02 -19.89
CA PRO A 184 -12.13 31.73 -18.67
C PRO A 184 -12.30 30.25 -18.30
N LEU A 185 -11.18 29.57 -18.06
CA LEU A 185 -11.16 28.20 -17.54
C LEU A 185 -11.78 28.20 -16.14
N VAL A 186 -12.91 27.53 -15.99
CA VAL A 186 -13.47 27.20 -14.67
C VAL A 186 -12.59 26.11 -14.07
N ILE A 187 -11.75 26.48 -13.09
CA ILE A 187 -10.99 25.52 -12.30
C ILE A 187 -11.96 24.90 -11.29
N ILE A 188 -12.42 23.68 -11.57
CA ILE A 188 -13.20 22.88 -10.63
C ILE A 188 -12.19 22.20 -9.71
N VAL A 189 -11.96 22.77 -8.52
CA VAL A 189 -11.17 22.11 -7.49
C VAL A 189 -12.09 21.12 -6.77
N PRO A 190 -11.85 19.79 -6.81
CA PRO A 190 -12.61 18.85 -6.01
C PRO A 190 -12.27 19.11 -4.53
N THR A 191 -13.13 19.87 -3.86
CA THR A 191 -13.06 20.05 -2.42
C THR A 191 -13.86 18.93 -1.80
N SER A 192 -13.27 17.73 -1.72
CA SER A 192 -13.81 16.69 -0.83
C SER A 192 -13.65 17.24 0.59
N PRO A 193 -14.74 17.53 1.32
CA PRO A 193 -14.61 17.96 2.71
C PRO A 193 -13.93 16.82 3.49
N PRO A 194 -12.90 17.10 4.31
CA PRO A 194 -12.26 16.07 5.12
C PRO A 194 -13.32 15.44 6.02
N GLN A 195 -13.63 14.17 5.75
CA GLN A 195 -14.43 13.38 6.67
C GLN A 195 -13.49 13.02 7.83
N ASN A 196 -13.66 13.73 8.95
CA ASN A 196 -12.85 13.56 10.15
C ASN A 196 -13.30 12.27 10.87
N ASP A 197 -13.00 11.13 10.26
CA ASP A 197 -13.38 9.81 10.75
C ASP A 197 -12.61 9.42 12.02
N PHE A 198 -11.58 10.18 12.41
CA PHE A 198 -10.73 9.92 13.56
C PHE A 198 -10.55 11.16 14.44
N VAL A 199 -10.47 10.92 15.74
CA VAL A 199 -10.21 11.92 16.76
C VAL A 199 -8.90 11.62 17.49
N LEU A 200 -8.17 12.68 17.85
CA LEU A 200 -7.02 12.58 18.73
C LEU A 200 -7.50 12.24 20.15
N VAL A 201 -7.11 11.06 20.65
CA VAL A 201 -7.42 10.64 22.02
C VAL A 201 -6.41 11.23 23.00
N GLY A 202 -5.14 11.31 22.62
CA GLY A 202 -4.13 11.91 23.48
C GLY A 202 -2.72 11.84 22.92
N VAL A 203 -1.86 12.67 23.53
CA VAL A 203 -0.42 12.70 23.31
C VAL A 203 0.25 12.54 24.68
N THR A 204 1.11 11.55 24.81
CA THR A 204 1.91 11.31 26.01
C THR A 204 3.39 11.38 25.68
N THR A 205 4.20 11.81 26.64
CA THR A 205 5.65 11.99 26.47
C THR A 205 6.43 10.98 27.30
N ALA A 206 7.57 10.53 26.79
CA ALA A 206 8.51 9.68 27.50
C ALA A 206 9.95 10.16 27.30
N CYS A 207 10.78 10.03 28.33
CA CYS A 207 12.22 10.27 28.26
C CYS A 207 12.95 8.96 28.56
N SER A 208 13.45 8.27 27.52
CA SER A 208 14.11 6.97 27.64
C SER A 208 15.39 6.93 26.78
N LEU A 209 16.39 6.17 27.23
CA LEU A 209 17.61 5.91 26.46
C LEU A 209 17.42 4.81 25.41
N GLU A 210 16.42 3.94 25.57
CA GLU A 210 16.20 2.83 24.64
C GLU A 210 15.66 3.30 23.29
N ARG A 211 14.84 4.36 23.30
CA ARG A 211 14.21 4.96 22.12
C ARG A 211 14.12 6.48 22.28
N PRO A 212 15.23 7.20 22.11
CA PRO A 212 15.27 8.66 22.18
C PRO A 212 14.68 9.29 20.90
N GLY A 213 13.89 10.35 21.06
CA GLY A 213 13.44 11.17 19.93
C GLY A 213 12.51 10.47 18.94
N VAL A 214 11.67 9.55 19.39
CA VAL A 214 10.73 8.81 18.51
C VAL A 214 9.30 9.29 18.74
N ILE A 215 8.55 9.52 17.67
CA ILE A 215 7.10 9.66 17.71
C ILE A 215 6.51 8.30 17.37
N VAL A 216 5.76 7.72 18.30
CA VAL A 216 4.94 6.53 18.09
C VAL A 216 3.51 6.99 17.82
N VAL A 217 2.92 6.50 16.74
CA VAL A 217 1.51 6.78 16.42
C VAL A 217 0.75 5.46 16.40
N GLU A 218 -0.33 5.42 17.17
CA GLU A 218 -1.22 4.27 17.30
C GLU A 218 -2.64 4.65 16.87
N VAL A 219 -3.24 3.84 16.00
CA VAL A 219 -4.58 4.09 15.45
C VAL A 219 -5.51 2.92 15.78
N TYR A 220 -6.63 3.22 16.42
CA TYR A 220 -7.61 2.24 16.88
C TYR A 220 -9.01 2.48 16.28
N GLU A 221 -9.81 1.42 16.20
CA GLU A 221 -11.25 1.50 15.93
C GLU A 221 -12.01 2.20 17.06
N ALA A 222 -13.29 2.52 16.85
CA ALA A 222 -14.14 3.19 17.83
C ALA A 222 -14.20 2.47 19.20
N ASN A 223 -13.98 1.15 19.22
CA ASN A 223 -13.90 0.34 20.45
C ASN A 223 -12.64 0.63 21.32
N GLY A 224 -11.63 1.32 20.76
CA GLY A 224 -10.37 1.67 21.43
C GLY A 224 -9.40 0.51 21.68
N ALA A 225 -9.68 -0.69 21.16
CA ALA A 225 -8.89 -1.90 21.40
C ALA A 225 -8.39 -2.55 20.11
N THR A 226 -9.19 -2.55 19.04
CA THR A 226 -8.78 -3.09 17.73
C THR A 226 -7.89 -2.09 17.02
N GLY A 227 -6.63 -2.48 16.77
CA GLY A 227 -5.68 -1.67 16.02
C GLY A 227 -5.93 -1.75 14.51
N ILE A 228 -5.89 -0.60 13.83
CA ILE A 228 -6.13 -0.53 12.38
C ILE A 228 -4.78 -0.51 11.66
N PRO A 229 -4.43 -1.55 10.87
CA PRO A 229 -3.23 -1.55 10.03
C PRO A 229 -3.45 -0.76 8.73
N GLY A 230 -2.35 -0.36 8.09
CA GLY A 230 -2.37 0.33 6.80
C GLY A 230 -2.86 1.79 6.86
N MET A 231 -3.00 2.37 8.05
CA MET A 231 -3.38 3.77 8.21
C MET A 231 -2.21 4.66 7.87
N GLU A 232 -2.40 5.53 6.89
CA GLU A 232 -1.42 6.55 6.54
C GLU A 232 -1.34 7.62 7.62
N VAL A 233 -0.14 7.81 8.14
CA VAL A 233 0.20 8.83 9.12
C VAL A 233 1.18 9.78 8.46
N ARG A 234 0.99 11.07 8.69
CA ARG A 234 1.86 12.11 8.17
C ARG A 234 2.48 12.94 9.29
N ALA A 235 3.80 13.10 9.23
CA ALA A 235 4.55 14.06 10.03
C ALA A 235 4.96 15.24 9.15
N ARG A 236 4.66 16.47 9.57
CA ARG A 236 4.98 17.72 8.85
C ARG A 236 5.88 18.61 9.70
N TRP A 237 6.87 19.22 9.08
CA TRP A 237 7.75 20.23 9.68
C TRP A 237 8.07 21.32 8.65
N ASN A 238 8.79 22.38 9.04
CA ASN A 238 9.10 23.52 8.17
C ASN A 238 9.89 23.14 6.89
N GLY A 239 10.54 21.98 6.87
CA GLY A 239 11.38 21.52 5.76
C GLY A 239 10.74 20.45 4.86
N GLY A 240 9.51 20.02 5.15
CA GLY A 240 8.83 18.98 4.36
C GLY A 240 7.82 18.15 5.15
N GLU A 241 7.48 17.00 4.59
CA GLU A 241 6.61 16.00 5.20
C GLU A 241 7.19 14.59 5.03
N SER A 242 6.83 13.68 5.93
CA SER A 242 7.10 12.25 5.85
C SER A 242 5.81 11.48 6.06
N ARG A 243 5.63 10.41 5.29
CA ARG A 243 4.45 9.54 5.32
C ARG A 243 4.88 8.14 5.72
N PHE A 244 4.15 7.55 6.65
CA PHE A 244 4.43 6.23 7.19
C PHE A 244 3.11 5.56 7.57
N PHE A 245 3.12 4.24 7.76
CA PHE A 245 1.87 3.46 7.88
C PHE A 245 1.85 2.58 9.12
N THR A 246 0.66 2.42 9.71
CA THR A 246 0.44 1.48 10.82
C THR A 246 0.51 0.03 10.35
N GLY A 247 0.91 -0.87 11.26
CA GLY A 247 0.88 -2.31 11.02
C GLY A 247 2.05 -2.85 10.20
N LEU A 248 2.97 -2.00 9.73
CA LEU A 248 4.18 -2.43 9.00
C LEU A 248 5.28 -3.03 9.89
N LYS A 249 5.08 -3.10 11.21
CA LYS A 249 5.99 -3.75 12.16
C LYS A 249 5.29 -4.91 12.88
N PRO A 250 5.39 -6.16 12.38
CA PRO A 250 4.64 -7.31 12.90
C PRO A 250 4.81 -7.54 14.41
N GLY A 251 6.02 -7.32 14.94
CA GLY A 251 6.31 -7.49 16.37
C GLY A 251 5.77 -6.39 17.30
N ARG A 252 5.09 -5.36 16.77
CA ARG A 252 4.57 -4.23 17.55
C ARG A 252 3.05 -4.08 17.46
N GLY A 253 2.38 -4.86 16.61
CA GLY A 253 0.93 -4.89 16.45
C GLY A 253 0.40 -4.02 15.30
N ALA A 254 -0.87 -4.25 14.95
CA ALA A 254 -1.53 -3.66 13.79
C ALA A 254 -1.71 -2.14 13.87
N ALA A 255 -1.89 -1.58 15.08
CA ALA A 255 -2.03 -0.14 15.28
C ALA A 255 -0.72 0.64 15.15
N TYR A 256 0.43 -0.05 15.24
CA TYR A 256 1.70 0.61 15.54
C TYR A 256 2.34 1.20 14.29
N SER A 257 2.81 2.43 14.42
CA SER A 257 3.77 3.06 13.53
C SER A 257 4.70 3.98 14.31
N ASP A 258 5.87 4.29 13.75
CA ASP A 258 6.82 5.21 14.37
C ASP A 258 7.60 6.04 13.35
N PHE A 259 8.06 7.18 13.84
CA PHE A 259 8.86 8.15 13.10
C PHE A 259 10.01 8.64 13.98
N GLN A 260 11.23 8.61 13.44
CA GLN A 260 12.42 9.13 14.11
C GLN A 260 12.49 10.64 13.88
N MET A 261 12.52 11.42 14.97
CA MET A 261 12.67 12.87 14.88
C MET A 261 14.14 13.28 14.73
N ASP A 262 14.34 14.40 14.05
CA ASP A 262 15.58 15.16 14.06
C ASP A 262 15.57 16.17 15.21
N SER A 263 16.71 16.32 15.87
CA SER A 263 16.82 17.18 17.05
C SER A 263 16.52 18.65 16.73
N GLY A 264 15.74 19.30 17.60
CA GLY A 264 15.40 20.71 17.48
C GLY A 264 14.35 21.03 16.41
N ILE A 265 13.71 20.02 15.82
CA ILE A 265 12.62 20.19 14.86
C ILE A 265 11.26 19.97 15.55
N ASP A 266 10.28 20.76 15.11
CA ASP A 266 8.88 20.70 15.52
C ASP A 266 8.05 19.95 14.49
N TYR A 267 7.30 18.94 14.93
CA TYR A 267 6.49 18.07 14.08
C TYR A 267 5.00 18.20 14.38
N LEU A 268 4.20 18.34 13.33
CA LEU A 268 2.74 18.19 13.38
C LEU A 268 2.36 16.82 12.82
N ILE A 269 1.57 16.07 13.57
CA ILE A 269 1.07 14.76 13.18
C ILE A 269 -0.40 14.87 12.77
N ASP A 270 -0.75 14.25 11.65
CA ASP A 270 -2.12 14.13 11.15
C ASP A 270 -2.36 12.78 10.45
N LEU A 271 -3.63 12.42 10.27
CA LEU A 271 -4.06 11.34 9.37
C LEU A 271 -4.63 11.98 8.11
N PRO A 272 -3.89 12.01 6.98
CA PRO A 272 -4.30 12.76 5.79
C PRO A 272 -5.73 12.41 5.34
N GLY A 273 -6.59 13.44 5.27
CA GLY A 273 -7.98 13.30 4.86
C GLY A 273 -8.88 12.55 5.84
N ARG A 274 -8.41 12.25 7.06
CA ARG A 274 -9.11 11.42 8.05
C ARG A 274 -9.11 11.96 9.48
N ALA A 275 -8.07 12.71 9.85
CA ALA A 275 -7.98 13.41 11.13
C ALA A 275 -7.34 14.78 10.92
N ASP A 276 -7.85 15.78 11.63
CA ASP A 276 -7.17 17.07 11.72
C ASP A 276 -5.79 16.93 12.37
N PRO A 277 -4.84 17.80 12.01
CA PRO A 277 -3.55 17.85 12.67
C PRO A 277 -3.67 18.13 14.16
N ILE A 278 -2.75 17.55 14.93
CA ILE A 278 -2.58 17.92 16.33
C ILE A 278 -2.34 19.44 16.42
N GLN A 279 -2.97 20.08 17.40
CA GLN A 279 -2.91 21.54 17.55
C GLN A 279 -1.55 22.01 18.11
N GLN A 280 -0.90 21.15 18.90
CA GLN A 280 0.38 21.45 19.51
C GLN A 280 1.50 20.66 18.81
N PRO A 281 2.54 21.35 18.28
CA PRO A 281 3.67 20.67 17.66
C PRO A 281 4.46 19.85 18.69
N LEU A 282 5.01 18.73 18.22
CA LEU A 282 5.86 17.83 18.99
C LEU A 282 7.32 18.20 18.73
N SER A 283 7.98 18.75 19.75
CA SER A 283 9.35 19.27 19.63
C SER A 283 10.38 18.23 20.03
N ALA A 284 11.38 17.99 19.20
CA ALA A 284 12.48 17.08 19.49
C ALA A 284 13.53 17.72 20.42
N VAL A 285 13.15 17.96 21.68
CA VAL A 285 14.00 18.64 22.68
C VAL A 285 14.74 17.67 23.60
N PRO A 286 15.94 18.03 24.10
CA PRO A 286 16.64 17.25 25.11
C PRO A 286 15.84 17.11 26.41
N CYS A 287 15.91 15.93 27.01
CA CYS A 287 15.32 15.64 28.31
C CYS A 287 16.34 14.89 29.20
N THR A 288 16.08 14.84 30.50
CA THR A 288 16.90 14.10 31.46
C THR A 288 16.09 12.97 32.06
N THR A 289 16.61 11.74 32.01
CA THR A 289 15.94 10.57 32.60
C THR A 289 15.91 10.67 34.12
N PRO A 290 15.08 9.88 34.82
CA PRO A 290 15.08 9.82 36.28
C PRO A 290 16.46 9.50 36.90
N ASN A 291 17.34 8.84 36.14
CA ASN A 291 18.68 8.45 36.56
C ASN A 291 19.74 9.54 36.29
N GLY A 292 19.37 10.66 35.67
CA GLY A 292 20.26 11.78 35.37
C GLY A 292 20.88 11.76 33.97
N ASP A 293 20.59 10.75 33.15
CA ASP A 293 21.14 10.65 31.79
C ASP A 293 20.45 11.60 30.81
N ARG A 294 21.19 12.11 29.83
CA ARG A 294 20.65 12.96 28.74
C ARG A 294 20.03 12.10 27.64
N SER A 295 18.83 12.45 27.21
CA SER A 295 18.11 11.84 26.09
C SER A 295 17.35 12.91 25.30
N VAL A 296 16.54 12.51 24.32
CA VAL A 296 15.59 13.36 23.58
C VAL A 296 14.18 12.86 23.88
N ILE A 297 13.25 13.79 24.08
CA ILE A 297 11.86 13.46 24.38
C ILE A 297 11.24 12.64 23.23
N SER A 298 10.49 11.61 23.59
CA SER A 298 9.72 10.77 22.68
C SER A 298 8.23 10.97 22.95
N TYR A 299 7.40 10.79 21.93
CA TYR A 299 5.96 11.00 22.00
C TYR A 299 5.22 9.72 21.64
N ARG A 300 4.05 9.53 22.25
CA ARG A 300 3.04 8.55 21.84
C ARG A 300 1.75 9.30 21.57
N VAL A 301 1.29 9.23 20.32
CA VAL A 301 0.09 9.86 19.81
C VAL A 301 -0.94 8.77 19.52
N VAL A 302 -2.13 8.91 20.07
CA VAL A 302 -3.21 7.93 19.91
C VAL A 302 -4.38 8.56 19.17
N PHE A 303 -4.73 7.99 18.03
CA PHE A 303 -5.96 8.30 17.30
C PHE A 303 -6.97 7.17 17.47
N ARG A 304 -8.25 7.54 17.49
CA ARG A 304 -9.35 6.58 17.53
C ARG A 304 -10.43 7.00 16.54
N GLN A 305 -11.05 6.04 15.89
CA GLN A 305 -12.19 6.32 15.04
C GLN A 305 -13.28 7.06 15.83
N ALA A 306 -13.85 8.12 15.24
CA ALA A 306 -15.02 8.79 15.78
C ALA A 306 -16.19 7.81 15.84
N ALA A 307 -16.97 7.87 16.91
CA ALA A 307 -18.13 6.99 17.13
C ALA A 307 -19.36 7.48 16.38
#